data_AF-A0A0R2PYZ0-F1
#
_entry.id   AF-A0A0R2PYZ0-F1
#
_cell.length_a   1.000
_cell.length_b   1.000
_cell.length_c   1.000
_cell.angle_alpha   90.00
_cell.angle_beta   90.00
_cell.angle_gamma   90.00
#
_symmetry.space_group_name_H-M   'P 1'
#
loop_
_entity.id
_entity.type
_entity.pdbx_description
1 polymer ?
#
loop_
_entity_poly.entity_id
_entity_poly.type
_entity_poly.pdbx_seq_one_letter_code
_entity_poly.pdbx_strand_id
1 'polypeptide(L)'
;MAHVAIPDGIVARRSELRRKGGVVAAGAAGAVAIVGGVLLVLPGRVSGVVGFVLIIAACPLLVAFGVPITAGISTLAIGITASLVAWFAIGQWAAIRATQRPIADWRDYWSVLLPLAAAMSAGGFVGAAIFALSML
;
A
#
# COMPACT_ATOMS: atom_id res chain seq x y z
N MET A 1 -17.91 -22.94 -30.40
CA MET A 1 -16.69 -23.62 -29.91
C MET A 1 -16.62 -23.43 -28.40
N ALA A 2 -16.83 -24.47 -27.62
CA ALA A 2 -16.75 -24.39 -26.17
C ALA A 2 -15.27 -24.31 -25.77
N HIS A 3 -14.82 -23.16 -25.26
CA HIS A 3 -13.50 -23.04 -24.67
C HIS A 3 -13.47 -23.89 -23.40
N VAL A 4 -12.75 -25.01 -23.44
CA VAL A 4 -12.43 -25.79 -22.24
C VAL A 4 -11.52 -24.92 -21.38
N ALA A 5 -12.07 -24.33 -20.33
CA ALA A 5 -11.33 -23.58 -19.34
C ALA A 5 -10.50 -24.59 -18.53
N ILE A 6 -9.20 -24.69 -18.83
CA ILE A 6 -8.27 -25.48 -18.04
C ILE A 6 -8.15 -24.78 -16.68
N PRO A 7 -8.55 -25.43 -15.56
CA PRO A 7 -8.23 -24.94 -14.23
C PRO A 7 -6.71 -24.75 -14.15
N ASP A 8 -6.24 -23.54 -13.86
CA ASP A 8 -4.82 -23.10 -13.88
C ASP A 8 -4.18 -22.77 -15.24
N GLY A 9 -4.96 -22.58 -16.31
CA GLY A 9 -4.43 -22.02 -17.56
C GLY A 9 -3.94 -20.56 -17.45
N ILE A 10 -3.05 -20.14 -18.34
CA ILE A 10 -2.49 -18.76 -18.42
C ILE A 10 -3.60 -17.68 -18.40
N VAL A 11 -4.75 -17.96 -19.02
CA VAL A 11 -5.90 -17.05 -19.04
C VAL A 11 -6.56 -16.92 -17.66
N ALA A 12 -6.67 -18.02 -16.90
CA ALA A 12 -7.23 -18.02 -15.54
C ALA A 12 -6.32 -17.25 -14.57
N ARG A 13 -4.99 -17.40 -14.69
CA ARG A 13 -4.03 -16.68 -13.85
C ARG A 13 -4.06 -15.16 -14.09
N ARG A 14 -4.21 -14.75 -15.35
CA ARG A 14 -4.35 -13.33 -15.73
C ARG A 14 -5.65 -12.72 -15.21
N SER A 15 -6.77 -13.44 -15.32
CA SER A 15 -8.06 -12.95 -14.82
C SER A 15 -8.04 -12.82 -13.31
N GLU A 16 -7.38 -13.76 -12.61
CA GLU A 16 -7.16 -13.69 -11.17
C GLU A 16 -6.33 -12.47 -10.77
N LEU A 17 -5.19 -12.22 -11.43
CA LEU A 17 -4.34 -11.04 -11.17
C LEU A 17 -5.15 -9.74 -11.33
N ARG A 18 -5.90 -9.59 -12.42
CA ARG A 18 -6.69 -8.38 -12.69
C ARG A 18 -7.86 -8.20 -11.73
N ARG A 19 -8.38 -9.28 -11.16
CA ARG A 19 -9.49 -9.20 -10.20
C ARG A 19 -9.00 -8.90 -8.78
N LYS A 20 -7.84 -9.42 -8.39
CA LYS A 20 -7.34 -9.37 -7.00
C LYS A 20 -6.20 -8.37 -6.78
N GLY A 21 -5.55 -7.87 -7.83
CA GLY A 21 -4.35 -7.04 -7.73
C GLY A 21 -4.47 -5.83 -6.82
N GLY A 22 -5.53 -5.03 -6.97
CA GLY A 22 -5.78 -3.89 -6.07
C GLY A 22 -6.07 -4.31 -4.63
N VAL A 23 -6.87 -5.37 -4.44
CA VAL A 23 -7.24 -5.88 -3.11
C VAL A 23 -6.02 -6.43 -2.37
N VAL A 24 -5.11 -7.12 -3.06
CA VAL A 24 -3.90 -7.64 -2.44
C VAL A 24 -2.96 -6.52 -2.00
N ALA A 25 -2.79 -5.47 -2.80
CA ALA A 25 -1.98 -4.31 -2.41
C ALA A 25 -2.58 -3.58 -1.20
N ALA A 26 -3.89 -3.28 -1.23
CA ALA A 26 -4.57 -2.63 -0.12
C ALA A 26 -4.58 -3.51 1.14
N GLY A 27 -4.77 -4.82 1.00
CA GLY A 27 -4.72 -5.78 2.09
C GLY A 27 -3.33 -5.89 2.71
N ALA A 28 -2.27 -5.91 1.89
CA ALA A 28 -0.90 -5.89 2.36
C ALA A 28 -0.58 -4.60 3.12
N ALA A 29 -0.99 -3.44 2.59
CA ALA A 29 -0.85 -2.16 3.28
C ALA A 29 -1.62 -2.14 4.61
N GLY A 30 -2.86 -2.65 4.63
CA GLY A 30 -3.65 -2.78 5.85
C GLY A 30 -2.99 -3.67 6.90
N ALA A 31 -2.41 -4.80 6.50
CA ALA A 31 -1.66 -5.67 7.40
C ALA A 31 -0.44 -4.96 8.00
N VAL A 32 0.33 -4.22 7.17
CA VAL A 32 1.46 -3.40 7.64
C VAL A 32 1.00 -2.31 8.60
N ALA A 33 -0.13 -1.65 8.33
CA ALA A 33 -0.70 -0.64 9.22
C ALA A 33 -1.09 -1.22 10.60
N ILE A 34 -1.69 -2.42 10.62
CA ILE A 34 -2.05 -3.11 11.88
C ILE A 34 -0.78 -3.42 12.68
N VAL A 35 0.24 -4.00 12.05
CA VAL A 35 1.53 -4.29 12.71
C VAL A 35 2.16 -3.00 13.25
N GLY A 36 2.16 -1.93 12.45
CA GLY A 36 2.65 -0.62 12.87
C GLY A 36 1.88 -0.05 14.07
N GLY A 37 0.55 -0.16 14.05
CA GLY A 37 -0.31 0.27 15.15
C GLY A 37 -0.06 -0.50 16.44
N VAL A 38 0.09 -1.83 16.36
CA VAL A 38 0.42 -2.67 17.52
C VAL A 38 1.77 -2.25 18.12
N LEU A 39 2.78 -1.99 17.28
CA LEU A 39 4.10 -1.54 17.72
C LEU A 39 4.08 -0.16 18.39
N LEU A 40 3.19 0.75 17.97
CA LEU A 40 3.02 2.05 18.62
C LEU A 40 2.42 1.97 20.03
N VAL A 41 1.60 0.95 20.31
CA VAL A 41 1.00 0.72 21.63
C VAL A 41 1.99 0.07 22.60
N LEU A 42 3.00 -0.63 22.09
CA LEU A 42 4.02 -1.29 22.89
C LEU A 42 5.00 -0.27 23.53
N PRO A 43 5.29 -0.40 24.83
CA PRO A 43 6.24 0.50 25.50
C PRO A 43 7.64 0.26 24.96
N GLY A 44 8.28 1.32 24.46
CA GLY A 44 9.66 1.26 23.99
C GLY A 44 9.97 2.28 22.90
N ARG A 45 11.18 2.84 22.94
CA ARG A 45 11.63 3.77 21.89
C ARG A 45 11.74 3.08 20.53
N VAL A 46 12.25 1.86 20.51
CA VAL A 46 12.43 1.09 19.27
C VAL A 46 11.07 0.69 18.67
N SER A 47 10.15 0.18 19.49
CA SER A 47 8.79 -0.16 19.04
C SER A 47 8.05 1.07 18.51
N GLY A 48 8.16 2.21 19.19
CA GLY A 48 7.59 3.47 18.72
C GLY A 48 8.13 3.91 17.36
N VAL A 49 9.46 3.90 17.17
CA VAL A 49 10.09 4.29 15.89
C VAL A 49 9.70 3.34 14.76
N VAL A 50 9.79 2.02 15.00
CA VAL A 50 9.44 1.03 13.97
C VAL A 50 7.95 1.11 13.64
N GLY A 51 7.08 1.24 14.65
CA GLY A 51 5.64 1.40 14.45
C GLY A 51 5.29 2.63 13.62
N PHE A 52 5.94 3.77 13.91
CA PHE A 52 5.76 5.01 13.15
C PHE A 52 6.19 4.86 11.68
N VAL A 53 7.35 4.24 11.44
CA VAL A 53 7.86 3.98 10.08
C VAL A 53 6.87 3.10 9.29
N LEU A 54 6.35 2.04 9.90
CA LEU A 54 5.37 1.16 9.25
C LEU A 54 4.05 1.87 8.96
N ILE A 55 3.57 2.73 9.87
CA ILE A 55 2.36 3.53 9.64
C ILE A 55 2.54 4.51 8.48
N ILE A 56 3.67 5.21 8.40
CA ILE A 56 3.94 6.10 7.25
C ILE A 56 4.02 5.31 5.95
N ALA A 57 4.70 4.17 5.95
CA ALA A 57 4.80 3.33 4.76
C ALA A 57 3.42 2.81 4.32
N ALA A 58 2.59 2.37 5.27
CA ALA A 58 1.25 1.86 4.97
C ALA A 58 0.24 2.95 4.62
N CYS A 59 0.37 4.13 5.23
CA CYS A 59 -0.58 5.24 5.10
C CYS A 59 0.14 6.56 4.80
N PRO A 60 0.82 6.68 3.64
CA PRO A 60 1.68 7.82 3.34
C PRO A 60 0.90 9.13 3.19
N LEU A 61 -0.39 9.07 2.83
CA LEU A 61 -1.22 10.27 2.68
C LEU A 61 -1.66 10.87 4.01
N LEU A 62 -1.52 10.18 5.15
CA LEU A 62 -1.79 10.76 6.47
C LEU A 62 -1.02 12.06 6.70
N VAL A 63 0.23 12.08 6.26
CA VAL A 63 1.13 13.23 6.35
C VAL A 63 0.59 14.41 5.52
N ALA A 64 0.06 14.14 4.33
CA ALA A 64 -0.51 15.17 3.46
C ALA A 64 -1.80 15.79 4.05
N PHE A 65 -2.53 15.05 4.88
CA PHE A 65 -3.73 15.55 5.58
C PHE A 65 -3.41 16.16 6.95
N GLY A 66 -2.14 16.38 7.27
CA GLY A 66 -1.72 17.11 8.46
C GLY A 66 -1.70 16.26 9.74
N VAL A 67 -1.69 14.94 9.66
CA VAL A 67 -1.41 14.08 10.82
C VAL A 67 0.10 14.13 11.08
N PRO A 68 0.58 14.48 12.30
CA PRO A 68 -0.13 14.45 13.59
C PRO A 68 -0.73 15.76 14.12
N ILE A 69 -0.71 16.87 13.37
CA ILE A 69 -1.19 18.22 13.79
C ILE A 69 -2.69 18.24 14.07
N THR A 70 -3.50 17.69 13.17
CA THR A 70 -4.96 17.64 13.28
C THR A 70 -5.40 16.22 13.64
N ALA A 71 -5.47 15.94 14.94
CA ALA A 71 -5.89 14.64 15.49
C ALA A 71 -7.42 14.46 15.52
N GLY A 72 -8.13 14.97 14.52
CA GLY A 72 -9.55 14.69 14.35
C GLY A 72 -9.75 13.26 13.87
N ILE A 73 -10.74 12.55 14.41
CA ILE A 73 -11.12 11.22 13.90
C ILE A 73 -11.43 11.28 12.40
N SER A 74 -12.00 12.39 11.92
CA SER A 74 -12.30 12.63 10.51
C SER A 74 -11.05 12.76 9.63
N THR A 75 -10.02 13.50 10.04
CA THR A 75 -8.77 13.65 9.26
C THR A 75 -8.00 12.34 9.19
N LEU A 76 -7.96 11.59 10.29
CA LEU A 76 -7.40 10.23 10.33
C LEU A 76 -8.16 9.29 9.38
N ALA A 77 -9.49 9.27 9.45
CA ALA A 77 -10.30 8.42 8.59
C ALA A 77 -10.11 8.76 7.10
N ILE A 78 -10.05 10.05 6.75
CA ILE A 78 -9.79 10.50 5.37
C ILE A 78 -8.40 10.06 4.92
N GLY A 79 -7.35 10.28 5.72
CA GLY A 79 -5.98 9.92 5.34
C GLY A 79 -5.76 8.41 5.20
N ILE A 80 -6.36 7.60 6.07
CA ILE A 80 -6.35 6.13 5.96
C ILE A 80 -7.10 5.71 4.69
N THR A 81 -8.31 6.23 4.47
CA THR A 81 -9.13 5.87 3.31
C THR A 81 -8.44 6.25 2.01
N ALA A 82 -7.88 7.47 1.92
CA ALA A 82 -7.14 7.94 0.76
C ALA A 82 -5.91 7.06 0.49
N SER A 83 -5.18 6.67 1.55
CA SER A 83 -4.04 5.76 1.42
C SER A 83 -4.43 4.39 0.90
N LEU A 84 -5.53 3.81 1.42
CA LEU A 84 -6.05 2.52 0.94
C LEU A 84 -6.51 2.59 -0.51
N VAL A 85 -7.16 3.68 -0.92
CA VAL A 85 -7.54 3.92 -2.32
C VAL A 85 -6.30 4.04 -3.20
N ALA A 86 -5.26 4.74 -2.76
CA ALA A 86 -4.00 4.85 -3.49
C ALA A 86 -3.31 3.49 -3.65
N TRP A 87 -3.21 2.70 -2.58
CA TRP A 87 -2.67 1.33 -2.63
C TRP A 87 -3.48 0.42 -3.55
N PHE A 88 -4.81 0.52 -3.50
CA PHE A 88 -5.68 -0.23 -4.40
C PHE A 88 -5.44 0.18 -5.86
N ALA A 89 -5.39 1.47 -6.16
CA ALA A 89 -5.20 1.98 -7.51
C ALA A 89 -3.84 1.57 -8.09
N ILE A 90 -2.76 1.73 -7.33
CA ILE A 90 -1.41 1.34 -7.73
C ILE A 90 -1.32 -0.18 -7.90
N GLY A 91 -1.86 -0.96 -6.96
CA GLY A 91 -1.94 -2.41 -7.07
C GLY A 91 -2.72 -2.87 -8.29
N GLN A 92 -3.84 -2.23 -8.58
CA GLN A 92 -4.66 -2.57 -9.73
C GLN A 92 -3.97 -2.20 -11.04
N TRP A 93 -3.28 -1.05 -11.08
CA TRP A 93 -2.47 -0.65 -12.22
C TRP A 93 -1.31 -1.60 -12.47
N ALA A 94 -0.60 -2.04 -11.42
CA ALA A 94 0.46 -3.03 -11.50
C ALA A 94 -0.05 -4.37 -12.05
N ALA A 95 -1.25 -4.81 -11.64
CA ALA A 95 -1.88 -6.01 -12.17
C ALA A 95 -2.24 -5.89 -13.66
N ILE A 96 -2.80 -4.74 -14.08
CA ILE A 96 -3.09 -4.49 -15.49
C ILE A 96 -1.80 -4.53 -16.32
N ARG A 97 -0.74 -3.83 -15.87
CA ARG A 97 0.59 -3.83 -16.51
C ARG A 97 1.19 -5.23 -16.60
N ALA A 98 1.18 -6.01 -15.52
CA ALA A 98 1.73 -7.37 -15.50
C ALA A 98 1.02 -8.29 -16.50
N THR A 99 -0.30 -8.14 -16.69
CA THR A 99 -1.07 -8.94 -17.66
C THR A 99 -0.90 -8.56 -19.13
N GLN A 100 -0.16 -7.50 -19.44
CA GLN A 100 0.21 -7.17 -20.83
C GLN A 100 1.31 -8.10 -21.39
N ARG A 101 2.00 -8.85 -20.52
CA ARG A 101 3.04 -9.80 -20.94
C ARG A 101 2.44 -11.18 -21.31
N PRO A 102 3.07 -11.92 -22.25
CA PRO A 102 2.62 -13.26 -22.69
C PRO A 102 2.54 -14.29 -21.55
N ILE A 103 3.41 -14.16 -20.56
CA ILE A 103 3.41 -14.94 -19.32
C ILE A 103 3.26 -13.90 -18.20
N ALA A 104 2.23 -14.03 -17.38
CA ALA A 104 1.90 -13.05 -16.36
C ALA A 104 1.79 -13.77 -15.01
N ASP A 105 2.81 -13.60 -14.18
CA ASP A 105 2.89 -14.22 -12.87
C ASP A 105 2.78 -13.19 -11.72
N TRP A 106 2.52 -13.70 -10.53
CA TRP A 106 2.48 -12.90 -9.30
C TRP A 106 3.83 -12.21 -9.00
N ARG A 107 4.94 -12.80 -9.49
CA ARG A 107 6.27 -12.21 -9.38
C ARG A 107 6.45 -10.99 -10.27
N ASP A 108 5.86 -10.98 -11.46
CA ASP A 108 5.84 -9.80 -12.34
C ASP A 108 4.97 -8.69 -11.76
N TYR A 109 3.88 -9.05 -11.10
CA TYR A 109 3.07 -8.08 -10.36
C TYR A 109 3.91 -7.36 -9.28
N TRP A 110 4.64 -8.11 -8.44
CA TRP A 110 5.48 -7.51 -7.41
C TRP A 110 6.63 -6.69 -7.98
N SER A 111 7.25 -7.11 -9.08
CA SER A 111 8.34 -6.34 -9.70
C SER A 111 7.88 -4.98 -10.23
N VAL A 112 6.61 -4.86 -10.64
CA VAL A 112 5.98 -3.58 -11.03
C VAL A 112 5.50 -2.80 -9.80
N LEU A 113 4.92 -3.47 -8.81
CA LEU A 113 4.36 -2.82 -7.62
C LEU A 113 5.45 -2.25 -6.70
N LEU A 114 6.53 -2.98 -6.44
CA LEU A 114 7.58 -2.61 -5.49
C LEU A 114 8.20 -1.22 -5.74
N PRO A 115 8.59 -0.83 -6.97
CA PRO A 115 9.14 0.51 -7.19
C PRO A 115 8.09 1.61 -6.97
N LEU A 116 6.82 1.37 -7.33
CA LEU A 116 5.72 2.32 -7.10
C LEU A 116 5.41 2.47 -5.59
N ALA A 117 5.39 1.34 -4.89
CA ALA A 117 5.23 1.25 -3.45
C ALA A 117 6.34 2.02 -2.72
N ALA A 118 7.59 1.82 -3.13
CA ALA A 118 8.74 2.53 -2.58
C ALA A 118 8.66 4.03 -2.85
N ALA A 119 8.31 4.45 -4.08
CA ALA A 119 8.16 5.87 -4.42
C ALA A 119 7.06 6.55 -3.60
N MET A 120 5.90 5.90 -3.46
CA MET A 120 4.78 6.43 -2.67
C MET A 120 5.13 6.53 -1.17
N SER A 121 5.79 5.50 -0.63
CA SER A 121 6.24 5.50 0.77
C SER A 121 7.29 6.58 1.02
N ALA A 122 8.25 6.72 0.10
CA ALA A 122 9.28 7.77 0.16
C ALA A 122 8.66 9.17 0.19
N GLY A 123 7.61 9.43 -0.60
CA GLY A 123 6.86 10.68 -0.53
C GLY A 123 6.27 10.94 0.86
N GLY A 124 5.68 9.91 1.49
CA GLY A 124 5.19 9.99 2.87
C GLY A 124 6.30 10.31 3.87
N PHE A 125 7.46 9.65 3.78
CA PHE A 125 8.61 9.91 4.65
C PHE A 125 9.18 11.31 4.47
N VAL A 126 9.31 11.78 3.23
CA VAL A 126 9.79 13.14 2.93
C VAL A 126 8.84 14.17 3.50
N GLY A 127 7.53 14.01 3.32
CA GLY A 127 6.54 14.89 3.92
C GLY A 127 6.64 14.92 5.45
N ALA A 128 6.83 13.74 6.07
CA ALA A 128 6.96 13.64 7.53
C ALA A 128 8.24 14.32 8.03
N ALA A 129 9.34 14.20 7.29
CA ALA A 129 10.60 14.85 7.61
C ALA A 129 10.50 16.38 7.50
N ILE A 130 9.91 16.90 6.41
CA ILE A 130 9.66 18.34 6.24
C ILE A 130 8.79 18.86 7.40
N PHE A 131 7.75 18.12 7.74
CA PHE A 131 6.90 18.45 8.87
C PHE A 131 7.68 18.52 10.19
N ALA A 132 8.47 17.49 10.50
CA ALA A 132 9.28 17.47 11.71
C ALA A 132 10.26 18.66 11.77
N LEU A 133 10.87 19.02 10.64
CA LEU A 133 11.78 20.17 10.55
C LEU A 133 11.06 21.52 10.75
N SER A 134 9.80 21.64 10.32
CA SER A 134 9.01 22.87 10.50
C SER A 134 8.59 23.16 11.95
N MET A 135 8.71 22.15 12.83
CA MET A 135 8.31 22.23 14.25
C MET A 135 9.50 22.47 15.20
N LEU A 136 10.73 22.57 14.66
CA LEU A 136 11.96 22.90 15.39
C LEU A 136 12.24 24.40 15.32
#